data_AF-A0A7C1JXA9-F1
#
_entry.id   AF-A0A7C1JXA9-F1
#
_cell.length_a   1.000
_cell.length_b   1.000
_cell.length_c   1.000
_cell.angle_alpha   90.00
_cell.angle_beta   90.00
_cell.angle_gamma   90.00
#
_symmetry.space_group_name_H-M   'P 1'
#
loop_
_entity.id
_entity.type
_entity.pdbx_description
1 polymer ?
#
loop_
_entity_poly.entity_id
_entity_poly.type
_entity_poly.pdbx_seq_one_letter_code
_entity_poly.pdbx_strand_id
1 'polypeptide(L)'
;MAFEIVFLGSDCDYSRIVLESLIAARVKIAAVWLAGQNLPGLPDSATIQPLLPPNAVVAENDPNSVPLTSTFVQESVLTTTWRNGIPLYGVKRIKAEETTLALKSLAPAVGVVACFPRLVPEPLLSAPRHGFLNVHPSLLPNYRGPAPLFWQFRAGEQRTGVTVHWMDAQFDTGPIAAQRPVPLPDGISEHDATQLMARVGGRLLVEVLQHVAGGELPYRRQPPGGSYQPWPRPEDFTISTEWSARRIFNFMRASAVWGHPYVLEVEGHRWLLSDALSWSNYATIKTPFEIEQDRITFLCSPGTVQARLYQPNPQRVDAFISAAK
;
A
#
# COMPACT_ATOMS: atom_id res chain seq x y z
N MET A 1 2.99 24.78 10.30
CA MET A 1 1.77 25.04 9.50
C MET A 1 0.68 25.63 10.39
N ALA A 2 -0.24 26.41 9.81
CA ALA A 2 -1.26 27.17 10.54
C ALA A 2 -2.51 26.36 10.94
N PHE A 3 -2.68 25.14 10.42
CA PHE A 3 -3.83 24.27 10.70
C PHE A 3 -3.43 22.86 11.11
N GLU A 4 -4.40 22.11 11.62
CA GLU A 4 -4.27 20.71 12.01
C GLU A 4 -4.94 19.78 11.00
N ILE A 5 -4.40 18.57 10.87
CA ILE A 5 -4.97 17.50 10.06
C ILE A 5 -5.45 16.35 10.94
N VAL A 6 -6.34 15.51 10.39
CA VAL A 6 -6.53 14.15 10.87
C VAL A 6 -5.89 13.19 9.87
N PHE A 7 -5.19 12.15 10.35
CA PHE A 7 -4.60 11.13 9.49
C PHE A 7 -5.36 9.80 9.63
N LEU A 8 -5.78 9.19 8.53
CA LEU A 8 -6.49 7.92 8.46
C LEU A 8 -5.62 6.90 7.71
N GLY A 9 -5.38 5.73 8.31
CA GLY A 9 -4.65 4.65 7.65
C GLY A 9 -4.86 3.28 8.29
N SER A 10 -4.16 2.28 7.77
CA SER A 10 -4.03 0.94 8.38
C SER A 10 -2.65 0.74 8.97
N ASP A 11 -2.51 -0.23 9.87
CA ASP A 11 -1.21 -0.60 10.42
C ASP A 11 -0.37 -1.38 9.38
N CYS A 12 0.27 -0.64 8.48
CA CYS A 12 1.11 -1.13 7.40
C CYS A 12 2.21 -0.11 7.08
N ASP A 13 3.26 -0.54 6.38
CA ASP A 13 4.41 0.31 6.04
C ASP A 13 4.01 1.54 5.23
N TYR A 14 3.04 1.43 4.32
CA TYR A 14 2.64 2.56 3.48
C TYR A 14 2.07 3.71 4.33
N SER A 15 1.12 3.43 5.22
CA SER A 15 0.57 4.42 6.14
C SER A 15 1.65 4.98 7.08
N ARG A 16 2.49 4.09 7.63
CA ARG A 16 3.54 4.46 8.60
C ARG A 16 4.52 5.46 7.99
N ILE A 17 5.06 5.16 6.81
CA ILE A 17 6.06 6.01 6.15
C ILE A 17 5.45 7.36 5.71
N VAL A 18 4.19 7.38 5.29
CA VAL A 18 3.49 8.65 5.00
C VAL A 18 3.31 9.47 6.28
N LEU A 19 2.91 8.83 7.39
CA LEU A 19 2.79 9.49 8.70
C LEU A 19 4.14 10.04 9.19
N GLU A 20 5.21 9.25 9.11
CA GLU A 20 6.58 9.69 9.44
C GLU A 20 7.00 10.91 8.64
N SER A 21 6.65 10.97 7.35
CA SER A 21 6.93 12.13 6.51
C SER A 21 6.21 13.39 7.01
N LEU A 22 4.97 13.25 7.48
CA LEU A 22 4.19 14.36 8.05
C LEU A 22 4.78 14.84 9.39
N ILE A 23 5.16 13.89 10.25
CA ILE A 23 5.81 14.17 11.54
C ILE A 23 7.15 14.88 11.34
N ALA A 24 7.99 14.36 10.44
CA ALA A 24 9.29 14.96 10.11
C ALA A 24 9.15 16.39 9.56
N ALA A 25 8.09 16.65 8.78
CA ALA A 25 7.76 17.99 8.28
C ALA A 25 7.09 18.90 9.32
N ARG A 26 6.92 18.44 10.57
CA ARG A 26 6.25 19.15 11.67
C ARG A 26 4.84 19.60 11.30
N VAL A 27 4.10 18.75 10.56
CA VAL A 27 2.66 18.94 10.34
C VAL A 27 1.95 18.75 11.69
N LYS A 28 1.01 19.64 12.02
CA LYS A 28 0.18 19.46 13.22
C LYS A 28 -0.87 18.39 12.94
N ILE A 29 -0.82 17.29 13.70
CA ILE A 29 -1.73 16.15 13.54
C ILE A 29 -2.61 16.09 14.79
N ALA A 30 -3.90 16.41 14.64
CA ALA A 30 -4.86 16.41 15.74
C ALA A 30 -5.15 14.99 16.24
N ALA A 31 -5.23 14.03 15.32
CA ALA A 31 -5.38 12.61 15.64
C ALA A 31 -4.95 11.69 14.48
N VAL A 32 -4.58 10.47 14.82
CA VAL A 32 -4.41 9.34 13.91
C VAL A 32 -5.55 8.35 14.11
N TRP A 33 -6.17 7.93 13.03
CA TRP A 33 -7.30 7.00 12.98
C TRP A 33 -6.89 5.74 12.25
N LEU A 34 -6.73 4.65 13.01
CA LEU A 34 -6.36 3.35 12.48
C LEU A 34 -7.59 2.50 12.17
N ALA A 35 -7.71 2.03 10.94
CA ALA A 35 -8.65 0.99 10.60
C ALA A 35 -8.20 -0.34 11.21
N GLY A 36 -9.10 -1.02 11.92
CA GLY A 36 -8.84 -2.40 12.31
C GLY A 36 -10.06 -3.09 12.89
N GLN A 37 -10.11 -4.42 12.73
CA GLN A 37 -11.04 -5.28 13.45
C GLN A 37 -10.39 -5.91 14.68
N ASN A 38 -9.05 -5.98 14.73
CA ASN A 38 -8.26 -6.66 15.76
C ASN A 38 -7.20 -5.75 16.41
N LEU A 39 -7.49 -4.45 16.57
CA LEU A 39 -6.56 -3.54 17.24
C LEU A 39 -6.57 -3.82 18.75
N PRO A 40 -5.41 -4.00 19.40
CA PRO A 40 -5.34 -4.16 20.85
C PRO A 40 -6.07 -3.01 21.55
N GLY A 41 -7.00 -3.32 22.45
CA GLY A 41 -7.78 -2.31 23.19
C GLY A 41 -9.02 -1.78 22.46
N LEU A 42 -9.38 -2.27 21.27
CA LEU A 42 -10.63 -1.95 20.59
C LEU A 42 -11.67 -3.07 20.80
N PRO A 43 -12.63 -2.92 21.73
CA PRO A 43 -13.64 -3.94 22.00
C PRO A 43 -14.61 -4.07 20.83
N ASP A 44 -15.26 -5.22 20.72
CA ASP A 44 -16.07 -5.52 19.55
C ASP A 44 -17.26 -4.60 19.33
N SER A 45 -17.80 -4.05 20.42
CA SER A 45 -18.92 -3.12 20.45
C SER A 45 -18.52 -1.68 20.08
N ALA A 46 -17.23 -1.32 20.12
CA ALA A 46 -16.80 0.04 19.87
C ALA A 46 -17.00 0.44 18.40
N THR A 47 -17.41 1.70 18.20
CA THR A 47 -17.44 2.36 16.88
C THR A 47 -16.07 2.96 16.55
N ILE A 48 -15.61 3.81 17.47
CA ILE A 48 -14.34 4.52 17.47
C ILE A 48 -13.90 4.64 18.94
N GLN A 49 -12.63 4.41 19.24
CA GLN A 49 -12.13 4.48 20.62
C GLN A 49 -10.67 4.92 20.67
N PRO A 50 -10.26 5.75 21.66
CA PRO A 50 -8.85 5.98 21.94
C PRO A 50 -8.15 4.64 22.26
N LEU A 51 -7.05 4.35 21.58
CA LEU A 51 -6.26 3.13 21.83
C LEU A 51 -5.27 3.31 22.99
N LEU A 52 -5.12 4.54 23.48
CA LEU A 52 -4.31 4.89 24.64
C LEU A 52 -5.10 5.81 25.58
N PRO A 53 -4.94 5.67 26.91
CA PRO A 53 -5.47 6.64 27.85
C PRO A 53 -4.75 8.00 27.65
N PRO A 54 -5.44 9.15 27.87
CA PRO A 54 -4.90 10.49 27.63
C PRO A 54 -3.56 10.81 28.33
N ASN A 55 -3.19 10.05 29.36
CA ASN A 55 -2.02 10.26 30.21
C ASN A 55 -0.98 9.14 30.09
N ALA A 56 -1.00 8.33 29.02
CA ALA A 56 0.00 7.29 28.81
C ALA A 56 1.40 7.92 28.64
N VAL A 57 2.29 7.72 29.62
CA VAL A 57 3.67 8.18 29.56
C VAL A 57 4.49 7.17 28.75
N VAL A 58 5.14 7.64 27.68
CA VAL A 58 6.19 6.85 27.01
C VAL A 58 7.38 6.80 27.96
N ALA A 59 7.66 5.63 28.54
CA ALA A 59 8.88 5.46 29.31
C ALA A 59 10.08 5.63 28.36
N GLU A 60 11.07 6.43 28.74
CA GLU A 60 12.38 6.37 28.11
C GLU A 60 12.92 4.94 28.27
N ASN A 61 13.68 4.46 27.28
CA ASN A 61 14.33 3.15 27.39
C ASN A 61 15.12 3.11 28.71
N ASP A 62 15.01 2.00 29.45
CA ASP A 62 15.78 1.81 30.68
C ASP A 62 17.27 2.09 30.39
N PRO A 63 17.91 3.05 31.07
CA PRO A 63 19.31 3.39 30.81
C PRO A 63 20.28 2.22 31.07
N ASN A 64 19.84 1.17 31.77
CA ASN A 64 20.57 -0.08 31.95
C ASN A 64 20.22 -1.16 30.93
N SER A 65 19.26 -0.91 30.04
CA SER A 65 18.97 -1.81 28.93
C SER A 65 20.06 -1.70 27.88
N VAL A 66 20.53 -2.85 27.40
CA VAL A 66 21.39 -2.90 26.21
C VAL A 66 20.60 -2.27 25.07
N PRO A 67 21.17 -1.30 24.31
CA PRO A 67 20.51 -0.79 23.13
C PRO A 67 20.20 -1.96 22.21
N LEU A 68 18.92 -2.28 22.05
CA LEU A 68 18.51 -3.22 21.03
C LEU A 68 18.85 -2.56 19.70
N THR A 69 19.91 -3.02 19.03
CA THR A 69 20.09 -2.74 17.62
C THR A 69 18.78 -3.13 16.95
N SER A 70 18.14 -2.19 16.29
CA SER A 70 16.69 -2.07 16.01
C SER A 70 16.08 -3.13 15.09
N THR A 71 16.59 -4.36 15.06
CA THR A 71 16.14 -5.43 14.18
C THR A 71 14.90 -6.18 14.68
N PHE A 72 14.51 -6.05 15.95
CA PHE A 72 13.41 -6.82 16.55
C PHE A 72 12.14 -6.02 16.87
N VAL A 73 12.20 -4.69 16.91
CA VAL A 73 11.01 -3.85 17.09
C VAL A 73 10.58 -3.34 15.73
N GLN A 74 9.61 -4.01 15.11
CA GLN A 74 8.99 -3.49 13.89
C GLN A 74 8.26 -2.19 14.24
N GLU A 75 8.65 -1.09 13.60
CA GLU A 75 7.93 0.16 13.69
C GLU A 75 6.58 0.01 12.98
N SER A 76 5.55 0.56 13.60
CA SER A 76 4.16 0.45 13.18
C SER A 76 3.51 1.83 13.26
N VAL A 77 2.33 2.00 12.67
CA VAL A 77 1.60 3.27 12.81
C VAL A 77 1.29 3.52 14.28
N LEU A 78 0.94 2.47 15.02
CA LEU A 78 0.65 2.54 16.45
C LEU A 78 1.86 3.07 17.24
N THR A 79 3.02 2.43 17.09
CA THR A 79 4.24 2.80 17.83
C THR A 79 4.76 4.17 17.42
N THR A 80 4.68 4.51 16.13
CA THR A 80 5.07 5.83 15.59
C THR A 80 4.18 6.94 16.16
N THR A 81 2.87 6.74 16.16
CA THR A 81 1.89 7.70 16.68
C THR A 81 2.12 7.94 18.17
N TRP A 82 2.30 6.86 18.93
CA TRP A 82 2.49 6.92 20.38
C TRP A 82 3.78 7.65 20.77
N ARG A 83 4.93 7.29 20.17
CA ARG A 83 6.23 7.93 20.46
C ARG A 83 6.23 9.44 20.22
N ASN A 84 5.35 9.93 19.35
CA ASN A 84 5.21 11.35 19.04
C ASN A 84 4.10 12.04 19.84
N GLY A 85 3.47 11.35 20.80
CA GLY A 85 2.43 11.93 21.65
C GLY A 85 1.15 12.32 20.90
N ILE A 86 0.88 11.69 19.75
CA ILE A 86 -0.28 12.02 18.92
C ILE A 86 -1.50 11.20 19.39
N PRO A 87 -2.70 11.79 19.52
CA PRO A 87 -3.91 11.04 19.84
C PRO A 87 -4.19 9.93 18.82
N LEU A 88 -4.37 8.70 19.29
CA LEU A 88 -4.57 7.53 18.45
C LEU A 88 -5.94 6.89 18.70
N TYR A 89 -6.72 6.71 17.63
CA TYR A 89 -8.04 6.11 17.67
C TYR A 89 -8.09 4.86 16.79
N GLY A 90 -8.72 3.80 17.29
CA GLY A 90 -9.15 2.66 16.49
C GLY A 90 -10.53 2.90 15.93
N VAL A 91 -10.72 2.68 14.62
CA VAL A 91 -11.99 2.90 13.92
C VAL A 91 -12.55 1.58 13.38
N LYS A 92 -13.62 1.09 14.02
CA LYS A 92 -14.32 -0.14 13.61
C LYS A 92 -15.52 0.13 12.71
N ARG A 93 -16.20 1.28 12.85
CA ARG A 93 -17.40 1.64 12.06
C ARG A 93 -17.31 3.07 11.52
N ILE A 94 -16.66 3.25 10.37
CA ILE A 94 -16.46 4.57 9.73
C ILE A 94 -17.78 5.29 9.37
N LYS A 95 -18.84 4.52 9.09
CA LYS A 95 -20.15 5.03 8.66
C LYS A 95 -21.06 5.45 9.81
N ALA A 96 -20.65 5.24 11.04
CA ALA A 96 -21.46 5.56 12.21
C ALA A 96 -21.47 7.06 12.50
N GLU A 97 -22.55 7.55 13.10
CA GLU A 97 -22.71 8.97 13.44
C GLU A 97 -21.64 9.43 14.44
N GLU A 98 -21.29 8.59 15.41
CA GLU A 98 -20.29 8.88 16.44
C GLU A 98 -18.91 9.14 15.83
N THR A 99 -18.58 8.45 14.74
CA THR A 99 -17.35 8.70 13.97
C THR A 99 -17.39 10.10 13.34
N THR A 100 -18.52 10.49 12.77
CA THR A 100 -18.68 11.82 12.18
C THR A 100 -18.62 12.92 13.23
N LEU A 101 -19.26 12.72 14.39
CA LEU A 101 -19.21 13.64 15.52
C LEU A 101 -17.79 13.78 16.07
N ALA A 102 -17.04 12.68 16.21
CA ALA A 102 -15.65 12.71 16.64
C ALA A 102 -14.78 13.55 15.69
N LEU A 103 -14.95 13.40 14.37
CA LEU A 103 -14.21 14.20 13.40
C LEU A 103 -14.58 15.69 13.46
N LYS A 104 -15.87 16.00 13.58
CA LYS A 104 -16.36 17.39 13.71
C LYS A 104 -15.81 18.07 14.95
N SER A 105 -15.73 17.36 16.07
CA SER A 105 -15.16 17.89 17.33
C SER A 105 -13.66 18.18 17.22
N LEU A 106 -12.91 17.44 16.40
CA LEU A 106 -11.50 17.73 16.11
C LEU A 106 -11.32 18.94 15.18
N ALA A 107 -12.36 19.29 14.40
CA ALA A 107 -12.37 20.40 13.45
C ALA A 107 -11.09 20.53 12.57
N PRO A 108 -10.59 19.44 11.96
CA PRO A 108 -9.37 19.51 11.17
C PRO A 108 -9.60 20.34 9.90
N ALA A 109 -8.55 20.99 9.41
CA ALA A 109 -8.65 21.69 8.14
C ALA A 109 -8.65 20.71 6.95
N VAL A 110 -7.89 19.61 7.05
CA VAL A 110 -7.76 18.58 6.01
C VAL A 110 -7.77 17.20 6.65
N GLY A 111 -8.53 16.26 6.07
CA GLY A 111 -8.36 14.85 6.34
C GLY A 111 -7.33 14.24 5.39
N VAL A 112 -6.41 13.43 5.89
CA VAL A 112 -5.39 12.74 5.08
C VAL A 112 -5.64 11.25 5.14
N VAL A 113 -5.59 10.58 3.99
CA VAL A 113 -5.73 9.13 3.86
C VAL A 113 -4.49 8.54 3.21
N ALA A 114 -3.98 7.47 3.81
CA ALA A 114 -3.00 6.57 3.20
C ALA A 114 -3.33 5.14 3.63
N CYS A 115 -3.64 4.27 2.66
CA CYS A 115 -3.98 2.85 2.90
C CYS A 115 -5.10 2.66 3.96
N PHE A 116 -6.20 3.40 3.85
CA PHE A 116 -7.39 3.20 4.69
C PHE A 116 -8.43 2.35 3.92
N PRO A 117 -8.76 1.12 4.37
CA PRO A 117 -9.44 0.10 3.58
C PRO A 117 -10.97 0.24 3.69
N ARG A 118 -11.46 1.44 3.99
CA ARG A 118 -12.88 1.70 4.20
C ARG A 118 -13.29 2.93 3.41
N LEU A 119 -14.42 2.83 2.72
CA LEU A 119 -15.02 3.99 2.05
C LEU A 119 -15.39 5.05 3.11
N VAL A 120 -14.84 6.25 2.95
CA VAL A 120 -15.17 7.42 3.78
C VAL A 120 -16.51 7.97 3.27
N PRO A 121 -17.58 7.96 4.09
CA PRO A 121 -18.91 8.39 3.64
C PRO A 121 -18.99 9.92 3.50
N GLU A 122 -19.93 10.43 2.70
CA GLU A 122 -20.09 11.87 2.44
C GLU A 122 -20.17 12.75 3.71
N PRO A 123 -20.94 12.40 4.76
CA PRO A 123 -21.00 13.22 5.97
C PRO A 123 -19.66 13.40 6.66
N LEU A 124 -18.76 12.42 6.49
CA LEU A 124 -17.41 12.45 7.01
C LEU A 124 -16.48 13.21 6.06
N LEU A 125 -16.56 12.97 4.73
CA LEU A 125 -15.78 13.66 3.70
C LEU A 125 -15.92 15.19 3.77
N SER A 126 -17.12 15.66 4.09
CA SER A 126 -17.45 17.09 4.18
C SER A 126 -17.12 17.73 5.53
N ALA A 127 -16.62 16.96 6.52
CA ALA A 127 -16.36 17.48 7.86
C ALA A 127 -15.09 18.35 7.97
N PRO A 128 -13.93 17.99 7.36
CA PRO A 128 -12.78 18.89 7.34
C PRO A 128 -13.03 20.10 6.43
N ARG A 129 -12.48 21.27 6.81
CA ARG A 129 -12.70 22.54 6.09
C ARG A 129 -12.45 22.47 4.58
N HIS A 130 -11.42 21.73 4.17
CA HIS A 130 -11.00 21.60 2.77
C HIS A 130 -11.26 20.20 2.19
N GLY A 131 -11.87 19.29 2.98
CA GLY A 131 -12.11 17.91 2.60
C GLY A 131 -10.91 16.98 2.86
N PHE A 132 -10.86 15.87 2.12
CA PHE A 132 -9.86 14.82 2.29
C PHE A 132 -8.88 14.73 1.11
N LEU A 133 -7.60 14.51 1.43
CA LEU A 133 -6.55 14.13 0.49
C LEU A 133 -6.22 12.64 0.67
N ASN A 134 -6.03 11.91 -0.42
CA ASN A 134 -5.55 10.54 -0.43
C ASN A 134 -4.21 10.44 -1.16
N VAL A 135 -3.29 9.62 -0.64
CA VAL A 135 -1.98 9.33 -1.24
C VAL A 135 -2.04 7.98 -1.96
N HIS A 136 -2.28 8.00 -3.26
CA HIS A 136 -2.51 6.80 -4.07
C HIS A 136 -1.26 6.36 -4.86
N PRO A 137 -0.80 5.10 -4.78
CA PRO A 137 0.42 4.62 -5.42
C PRO A 137 0.25 4.27 -6.92
N SER A 138 -0.37 5.19 -7.67
CA SER A 138 -0.36 5.19 -9.13
C SER A 138 -0.39 6.61 -9.71
N LEU A 139 -0.20 6.73 -11.02
CA LEU A 139 -0.52 7.94 -11.78
C LEU A 139 -1.99 7.91 -12.22
N LEU A 140 -2.88 8.43 -11.38
CA LEU A 140 -4.31 8.56 -11.70
C LEU A 140 -4.52 9.36 -13.00
N PRO A 141 -5.48 8.97 -13.86
CA PRO A 141 -6.59 8.03 -13.61
C PRO A 141 -6.26 6.55 -13.84
N ASN A 142 -5.00 6.21 -14.16
CA ASN A 142 -4.61 4.81 -14.34
C ASN A 142 -4.43 4.12 -13.00
N TYR A 143 -4.81 2.86 -12.94
CA TYR A 143 -4.66 1.99 -11.77
C TYR A 143 -5.37 2.48 -10.51
N ARG A 144 -6.66 2.84 -10.63
CA ARG A 144 -7.55 3.02 -9.47
C ARG A 144 -7.80 1.68 -8.77
N GLY A 145 -8.15 1.73 -7.49
CA GLY A 145 -8.52 0.55 -6.71
C GLY A 145 -7.43 0.08 -5.75
N PRO A 146 -7.64 -1.06 -5.09
CA PRO A 146 -6.97 -1.37 -3.83
C PRO A 146 -5.53 -1.90 -3.94
N ALA A 147 -5.10 -2.38 -5.11
CA ALA A 147 -3.80 -3.06 -5.27
C ALA A 147 -3.01 -2.59 -6.52
N PRO A 148 -2.82 -1.27 -6.73
CA PRO A 148 -2.29 -0.76 -7.99
C PRO A 148 -0.88 -1.25 -8.30
N LEU A 149 -0.02 -1.49 -7.29
CA LEU A 149 1.34 -1.99 -7.53
C LEU A 149 1.32 -3.39 -8.16
N PHE A 150 0.51 -4.31 -7.65
CA PHE A 150 0.35 -5.64 -8.24
C PHE A 150 0.00 -5.56 -9.74
N TRP A 151 -0.99 -4.73 -10.07
CA TRP A 151 -1.47 -4.59 -11.45
C TRP A 151 -0.44 -3.92 -12.37
N GLN A 152 0.32 -2.96 -11.86
CA GLN A 152 1.41 -2.30 -12.61
C GLN A 152 2.55 -3.28 -12.90
N PHE A 153 2.96 -4.10 -11.92
CA PHE A 153 3.96 -5.15 -12.15
C PHE A 153 3.44 -6.21 -13.12
N ARG A 154 2.18 -6.64 -12.97
CA ARG A 154 1.55 -7.60 -13.88
C ARG A 154 1.48 -7.06 -15.30
N ALA A 155 1.23 -5.77 -15.50
CA ALA A 155 1.24 -5.11 -16.81
C ALA A 155 2.65 -4.93 -17.40
N GLY A 156 3.71 -5.12 -16.60
CA GLY A 156 5.10 -4.96 -17.02
C GLY A 156 5.57 -3.51 -17.04
N GLU A 157 4.94 -2.64 -16.25
CA GLU A 157 5.29 -1.23 -16.15
C GLU A 157 6.75 -1.05 -15.72
N GLN A 158 7.46 -0.14 -16.37
CA GLN A 158 8.83 0.26 -15.97
C GLN A 158 8.83 1.47 -15.05
N ARG A 159 7.71 2.19 -15.04
CA ARG A 159 7.51 3.43 -14.30
C ARG A 159 6.08 3.43 -13.78
N THR A 160 5.93 3.86 -12.55
CA THR A 160 4.66 4.15 -11.89
C THR A 160 4.66 5.64 -11.50
N GLY A 161 3.93 5.99 -10.46
CA GLY A 161 4.06 7.24 -9.75
C GLY A 161 3.09 7.30 -8.59
N VAL A 162 3.20 8.35 -7.79
CA VAL A 162 2.26 8.63 -6.71
C VAL A 162 1.37 9.79 -7.12
N THR A 163 0.09 9.69 -6.77
CA THR A 163 -0.87 10.78 -6.86
C THR A 163 -1.34 11.18 -5.48
N VAL A 164 -1.26 12.48 -5.17
CA VAL A 164 -2.05 13.07 -4.09
C VAL A 164 -3.30 13.66 -4.74
N HIS A 165 -4.48 13.19 -4.36
CA HIS A 165 -5.76 13.64 -4.94
C HIS A 165 -6.76 13.95 -3.83
N TRP A 166 -7.68 14.87 -4.09
CA TRP A 166 -8.82 15.05 -3.19
C TRP A 166 -9.80 13.89 -3.37
N MET A 167 -10.40 13.45 -2.28
CA MET A 167 -11.39 12.38 -2.30
C MET A 167 -12.77 12.91 -2.68
N ASP A 168 -13.54 12.08 -3.36
CA ASP A 168 -14.97 12.26 -3.56
C ASP A 168 -15.70 10.99 -3.06
N ALA A 169 -16.98 10.82 -3.41
CA ALA A 169 -17.78 9.68 -2.96
C ALA A 169 -17.35 8.33 -3.57
N GLN A 170 -16.49 8.33 -4.58
CA GLN A 170 -16.02 7.15 -5.29
C GLN A 170 -14.51 6.94 -5.05
N PHE A 171 -14.05 5.70 -5.21
CA PHE A 171 -12.64 5.37 -4.99
C PHE A 171 -11.76 5.94 -6.11
N ASP A 172 -10.79 6.77 -5.73
CA ASP A 172 -9.68 7.25 -6.56
C ASP A 172 -10.10 8.02 -7.84
N THR A 173 -11.31 8.60 -7.85
CA THR A 173 -11.84 9.40 -8.98
C THR A 173 -11.69 10.90 -8.79
N GLY A 174 -11.47 11.33 -7.57
CA GLY A 174 -11.42 12.75 -7.24
C GLY A 174 -10.23 13.49 -7.87
N PRO A 175 -10.27 14.81 -7.87
CA PRO A 175 -9.30 15.68 -8.53
C PRO A 175 -7.86 15.49 -8.04
N ILE A 176 -6.91 15.56 -8.96
CA ILE A 176 -5.49 15.49 -8.65
C ILE A 176 -5.04 16.82 -8.02
N ALA A 177 -4.40 16.76 -6.86
CA ALA A 177 -3.67 17.88 -6.28
C ALA A 177 -2.24 17.93 -6.81
N ALA A 178 -1.54 16.79 -6.81
CA ALA A 178 -0.19 16.67 -7.36
C ALA A 178 0.14 15.23 -7.75
N GLN A 179 1.12 15.06 -8.65
CA GLN A 179 1.61 13.75 -9.10
C GLN A 179 3.13 13.73 -9.24
N ARG A 180 3.74 12.57 -8.96
CA ARG A 180 5.17 12.36 -9.17
C ARG A 180 5.42 10.99 -9.80
N PRO A 181 6.06 10.90 -10.99
CA PRO A 181 6.45 9.62 -11.56
C PRO A 181 7.57 8.98 -10.74
N VAL A 182 7.58 7.66 -10.65
CA VAL A 182 8.56 6.88 -9.89
C VAL A 182 9.03 5.70 -10.76
N PRO A 183 10.35 5.50 -10.95
CA PRO A 183 10.86 4.33 -11.67
C PRO A 183 10.64 3.06 -10.84
N LEU A 184 10.39 1.93 -11.53
CA LEU A 184 10.36 0.59 -10.93
C LEU A 184 11.62 -0.17 -11.38
N PRO A 185 12.66 -0.26 -10.53
CA PRO A 185 13.86 -1.03 -10.83
C PRO A 185 13.55 -2.51 -11.06
N ASP A 186 14.34 -3.16 -11.90
CA ASP A 186 14.22 -4.59 -12.12
C ASP A 186 14.51 -5.37 -10.84
N GLY A 187 13.70 -6.40 -10.57
CA GLY A 187 13.82 -7.26 -9.40
C GLY A 187 13.40 -6.64 -8.06
N ILE A 188 12.88 -5.39 -8.04
CA ILE A 188 12.34 -4.77 -6.83
C ILE A 188 11.25 -5.64 -6.20
N SER A 189 11.28 -5.77 -4.89
CA SER A 189 10.23 -6.48 -4.15
C SER A 189 8.97 -5.61 -3.97
N GLU A 190 7.83 -6.22 -3.69
CA GLU A 190 6.60 -5.50 -3.32
C GLU A 190 6.87 -4.53 -2.16
N HIS A 191 7.53 -5.04 -1.12
CA HIS A 191 7.88 -4.29 0.08
C HIS A 191 8.72 -3.05 -0.24
N ASP A 192 9.80 -3.21 -1.01
CA ASP A 192 10.68 -2.09 -1.38
C ASP A 192 9.96 -1.07 -2.26
N ALA A 193 9.12 -1.54 -3.19
CA ALA A 193 8.30 -0.68 -4.04
C ALA A 193 7.28 0.10 -3.20
N THR A 194 6.59 -0.55 -2.28
CA THR A 194 5.64 0.07 -1.35
C THR A 194 6.33 1.14 -0.49
N GLN A 195 7.51 0.87 0.07
CA GLN A 195 8.26 1.86 0.83
C GLN A 195 8.73 3.05 -0.04
N LEU A 196 9.23 2.77 -1.25
CA LEU A 196 9.65 3.81 -2.20
C LEU A 196 8.48 4.75 -2.51
N MET A 197 7.32 4.18 -2.81
CA MET A 197 6.10 4.92 -3.14
C MET A 197 5.58 5.71 -1.94
N ALA A 198 5.58 5.13 -0.74
CA ALA A 198 5.17 5.82 0.47
C ALA A 198 6.08 7.02 0.79
N ARG A 199 7.41 6.89 0.62
CA ARG A 199 8.37 8.00 0.82
C ARG A 199 8.15 9.12 -0.19
N VAL A 200 7.94 8.79 -1.46
CA VAL A 200 7.65 9.79 -2.50
C VAL A 200 6.29 10.46 -2.22
N GLY A 201 5.28 9.68 -1.86
CA GLY A 201 3.94 10.14 -1.55
C GLY A 201 3.85 11.03 -0.33
N GLY A 202 4.55 10.67 0.74
CA GLY A 202 4.63 11.47 1.97
C GLY A 202 5.24 12.85 1.70
N ARG A 203 6.35 12.91 0.94
CA ARG A 203 6.93 14.20 0.52
C ARG A 203 5.98 15.02 -0.36
N LEU A 204 5.36 14.39 -1.35
CA LEU A 204 4.40 15.04 -2.24
C LEU A 204 3.17 15.57 -1.47
N LEU A 205 2.71 14.83 -0.46
CA LEU A 205 1.62 15.26 0.41
C LEU A 205 2.01 16.48 1.24
N VAL A 206 3.23 16.50 1.81
CA VAL A 206 3.75 17.65 2.55
C VAL A 206 3.79 18.90 1.65
N GLU A 207 4.26 18.78 0.40
CA GLU A 207 4.23 19.86 -0.59
C GLU A 207 2.80 20.39 -0.80
N VAL A 208 1.82 19.49 -1.02
CA VAL A 208 0.41 19.87 -1.18
C VAL A 208 -0.13 20.57 0.06
N LEU A 209 0.14 20.05 1.26
CA LEU A 209 -0.34 20.67 2.51
C LEU A 209 0.26 22.06 2.76
N GLN A 210 1.50 22.31 2.31
CA GLN A 210 2.11 23.64 2.36
C GLN A 210 1.38 24.64 1.45
N HIS A 211 1.00 24.25 0.23
CA HIS A 211 0.15 25.08 -0.64
C HIS A 211 -1.21 25.39 0.01
N VAL A 212 -1.87 24.36 0.57
CA VAL A 212 -3.15 24.53 1.29
C VAL A 212 -2.99 25.52 2.45
N ALA A 213 -1.88 25.45 3.20
CA ALA A 213 -1.59 26.36 4.30
C ALA A 213 -1.32 27.80 3.85
N GLY A 214 -0.82 27.98 2.61
CA GLY A 214 -0.66 29.27 1.96
C GLY A 214 -1.95 29.85 1.36
N GLY A 215 -3.07 29.13 1.43
CA GLY A 215 -4.35 29.52 0.85
C GLY A 215 -4.56 29.06 -0.60
N GLU A 216 -3.65 28.24 -1.14
CA GLU A 216 -3.77 27.66 -2.47
C GLU A 216 -4.34 26.25 -2.37
N LEU A 217 -5.46 25.99 -3.06
CA LEU A 217 -6.07 24.65 -3.13
C LEU A 217 -5.78 24.04 -4.51
N PRO A 218 -4.64 23.32 -4.69
CA PRO A 218 -4.32 22.72 -5.97
C PRO A 218 -5.36 21.64 -6.32
N TYR A 219 -6.04 21.82 -7.45
CA TYR A 219 -7.09 20.94 -7.93
C TYR A 219 -7.03 20.89 -9.45
N ARG A 220 -6.87 19.69 -10.00
CA ARG A 220 -7.05 19.41 -11.43
C ARG A 220 -7.94 18.20 -11.61
N ARG A 221 -9.04 18.36 -12.34
CA ARG A 221 -9.91 17.23 -12.70
C ARG A 221 -9.06 16.14 -13.39
N GLN A 222 -9.28 14.88 -13.03
CA GLN A 222 -8.64 13.78 -13.75
C GLN A 222 -9.06 13.82 -15.24
N PRO A 223 -8.13 13.56 -16.19
CA PRO A 223 -8.49 13.43 -17.59
C PRO A 223 -9.48 12.26 -17.78
N PRO A 224 -10.30 12.28 -18.86
CA PRO A 224 -11.19 11.16 -19.15
C PRO A 224 -10.40 9.86 -19.38
N GLY A 225 -11.03 8.73 -19.08
CA GLY A 225 -10.41 7.40 -19.16
C GLY A 225 -9.85 6.93 -17.83
N GLY A 226 -8.72 6.21 -17.91
CA GLY A 226 -8.12 5.50 -16.79
C GLY A 226 -8.54 4.05 -16.69
N SER A 227 -8.14 3.42 -15.58
CA SER A 227 -8.44 2.02 -15.32
C SER A 227 -8.74 1.82 -13.84
N TYR A 228 -9.62 0.88 -13.54
CA TYR A 228 -9.88 0.39 -12.20
C TYR A 228 -9.55 -1.10 -12.19
N GLN A 229 -8.79 -1.55 -11.20
CA GLN A 229 -8.57 -2.97 -11.01
C GLN A 229 -9.05 -3.41 -9.63
N PRO A 230 -9.68 -4.60 -9.54
CA PRO A 230 -10.14 -5.14 -8.28
C PRO A 230 -8.98 -5.67 -7.44
N TRP A 231 -9.30 -6.22 -6.28
CA TRP A 231 -8.37 -7.05 -5.53
C TRP A 231 -7.90 -8.25 -6.38
N PRO A 232 -6.59 -8.57 -6.41
CA PRO A 232 -6.07 -9.70 -7.17
C PRO A 232 -6.68 -11.04 -6.73
N ARG A 233 -6.91 -11.93 -7.69
CA ARG A 233 -7.38 -13.28 -7.47
C ARG A 233 -6.32 -14.31 -7.89
N PRO A 234 -6.43 -15.59 -7.49
CA PRO A 234 -5.46 -16.62 -7.88
C PRO A 234 -5.22 -16.68 -9.40
N GLU A 235 -6.23 -16.42 -10.23
CA GLU A 235 -6.11 -16.44 -11.69
C GLU A 235 -5.21 -15.32 -12.24
N ASP A 236 -5.07 -14.21 -11.50
CA ASP A 236 -4.24 -13.07 -11.89
C ASP A 236 -2.74 -13.38 -11.79
N PHE A 237 -2.36 -14.47 -11.11
CA PHE A 237 -0.98 -14.99 -11.03
C PHE A 237 -0.61 -15.86 -12.24
N THR A 238 -1.47 -15.94 -13.25
CA THR A 238 -1.16 -16.60 -14.52
C THR A 238 -0.16 -15.77 -15.33
N ILE A 239 0.93 -16.39 -15.76
CA ILE A 239 1.96 -15.81 -16.62
C ILE A 239 1.84 -16.36 -18.04
N SER A 240 2.16 -15.55 -19.03
CA SER A 240 2.12 -15.92 -20.45
C SER A 240 3.53 -15.86 -21.03
N THR A 241 3.91 -16.88 -21.82
CA THR A 241 5.17 -16.90 -22.58
C THR A 241 5.23 -15.79 -23.63
N GLU A 242 4.09 -15.18 -23.98
CA GLU A 242 4.04 -14.00 -24.86
C GLU A 242 4.52 -12.70 -24.17
N TRP A 243 4.73 -12.73 -22.86
CA TRP A 243 5.34 -11.62 -22.15
C TRP A 243 6.85 -11.69 -22.25
N SER A 244 7.50 -10.53 -22.21
CA SER A 244 8.97 -10.49 -22.08
C SER A 244 9.44 -11.18 -20.80
N ALA A 245 10.61 -11.81 -20.86
CA ALA A 245 11.24 -12.43 -19.70
C ALA A 245 11.39 -11.45 -18.52
N ARG A 246 11.74 -10.19 -18.83
CA ARG A 246 11.80 -9.10 -17.86
C ARG A 246 10.48 -8.89 -17.12
N ARG A 247 9.36 -8.82 -17.86
CA ARG A 247 8.02 -8.61 -17.28
C ARG A 247 7.66 -9.75 -16.34
N ILE A 248 7.83 -10.99 -16.78
CA ILE A 248 7.51 -12.18 -15.98
C ILE A 248 8.37 -12.19 -14.70
N PHE A 249 9.68 -11.98 -14.83
CA PHE A 249 10.59 -11.95 -13.69
C PHE A 249 10.20 -10.86 -12.68
N ASN A 250 9.99 -9.62 -13.15
CA ASN A 250 9.63 -8.51 -12.28
C ASN A 250 8.26 -8.71 -11.62
N PHE A 251 7.28 -9.23 -12.35
CA PHE A 251 5.97 -9.59 -11.77
C PHE A 251 6.14 -10.63 -10.67
N MET A 252 6.81 -11.75 -10.95
CA MET A 252 7.00 -12.83 -9.97
C MET A 252 7.76 -12.36 -8.72
N ARG A 253 8.79 -11.52 -8.89
CA ARG A 253 9.55 -10.93 -7.78
C ARG A 253 8.69 -9.99 -6.94
N ALA A 254 7.93 -9.12 -7.59
CA ALA A 254 7.15 -8.09 -6.94
C ALA A 254 5.78 -8.55 -6.44
N SER A 255 5.33 -9.77 -6.75
CA SER A 255 4.10 -10.34 -6.20
C SER A 255 4.32 -11.58 -5.32
N ALA A 256 5.57 -11.94 -5.01
CA ALA A 256 5.88 -13.11 -4.18
C ALA A 256 5.24 -13.06 -2.77
N VAL A 257 5.06 -11.86 -2.20
CA VAL A 257 4.46 -11.65 -0.87
C VAL A 257 3.01 -12.17 -0.77
N TRP A 258 2.31 -12.24 -1.91
CA TRP A 258 0.93 -12.73 -1.97
C TRP A 258 0.82 -14.24 -1.78
N GLY A 259 1.94 -14.96 -1.86
CA GLY A 259 2.02 -16.40 -1.61
C GLY A 259 1.42 -17.30 -2.69
N HIS A 260 0.59 -16.78 -3.60
CA HIS A 260 -0.03 -17.58 -4.64
C HIS A 260 1.01 -18.16 -5.62
N PRO A 261 0.89 -19.45 -6.00
CA PRO A 261 1.72 -20.01 -7.06
C PRO A 261 1.40 -19.35 -8.40
N TYR A 262 2.42 -19.17 -9.24
CA TYR A 262 2.24 -18.69 -10.60
C TYR A 262 1.88 -19.84 -11.52
N VAL A 263 0.91 -19.62 -12.40
CA VAL A 263 0.48 -20.62 -13.38
C VAL A 263 1.15 -20.33 -14.72
N LEU A 264 1.93 -21.28 -15.22
CA LEU A 264 2.53 -21.25 -16.56
C LEU A 264 1.94 -22.36 -17.41
N GLU A 265 1.41 -22.00 -18.57
CA GLU A 265 1.01 -22.96 -19.60
C GLU A 265 1.95 -22.85 -20.80
N VAL A 266 2.60 -23.95 -21.16
CA VAL A 266 3.54 -24.02 -22.29
C VAL A 266 3.45 -25.42 -22.93
N GLU A 267 3.28 -25.47 -24.25
CA GLU A 267 3.12 -26.74 -25.01
C GLU A 267 2.09 -27.70 -24.41
N GLY A 268 0.92 -27.18 -24.00
CA GLY A 268 -0.15 -27.98 -23.40
C GLY A 268 0.14 -28.52 -21.99
N HIS A 269 1.29 -28.18 -21.40
CA HIS A 269 1.64 -28.52 -20.03
C HIS A 269 1.35 -27.34 -19.11
N ARG A 270 0.79 -27.65 -17.93
CA ARG A 270 0.54 -26.67 -16.88
C ARG A 270 1.53 -26.85 -15.73
N TRP A 271 2.27 -25.79 -15.41
CA TRP A 271 3.24 -25.75 -14.33
C TRP A 271 2.80 -24.75 -13.27
N LEU A 272 3.07 -25.10 -12.00
CA LEU A 272 2.95 -24.19 -10.87
C LEU A 272 4.37 -23.77 -10.46
N LEU A 273 4.60 -22.48 -10.30
CA LEU A 273 5.91 -21.91 -9.98
C LEU A 273 5.85 -21.13 -8.66
N SER A 274 6.93 -21.16 -7.88
CA SER A 274 7.05 -20.41 -6.63
C SER A 274 7.87 -19.12 -6.78
N ASP A 275 9.05 -19.22 -7.39
CA ASP A 275 10.06 -18.15 -7.39
C ASP A 275 10.63 -17.95 -8.79
N ALA A 276 10.83 -16.68 -9.18
CA ALA A 276 11.69 -16.35 -10.30
C ALA A 276 13.14 -16.30 -9.84
N LEU A 277 13.99 -17.15 -10.42
CA LEU A 277 15.40 -17.30 -10.05
C LEU A 277 16.31 -16.40 -10.88
N SER A 278 16.08 -16.35 -12.18
CA SER A 278 16.83 -15.48 -13.11
C SER A 278 16.05 -15.25 -14.39
N TRP A 279 16.51 -14.29 -15.19
CA TRP A 279 15.95 -14.00 -16.50
C TRP A 279 17.04 -13.47 -17.44
N SER A 280 16.79 -13.56 -18.75
CA SER A 280 17.67 -13.00 -19.78
C SER A 280 16.86 -12.51 -20.97
N ASN A 281 17.23 -11.35 -21.52
CA ASN A 281 16.67 -10.86 -22.79
C ASN A 281 17.18 -11.61 -24.02
N TYR A 282 18.34 -12.26 -23.90
CA TYR A 282 19.11 -12.75 -25.05
C TYR A 282 19.30 -14.26 -25.05
N ALA A 283 19.26 -14.89 -23.87
CA ALA A 283 19.41 -16.33 -23.78
C ALA A 283 18.23 -17.00 -24.48
N THR A 284 18.55 -18.09 -25.18
CA THR A 284 17.59 -18.96 -25.82
C THR A 284 17.89 -20.40 -25.42
N ILE A 285 16.86 -21.22 -25.42
CA ILE A 285 16.92 -22.66 -25.17
C ILE A 285 16.38 -23.37 -26.43
N LYS A 286 16.73 -24.65 -26.59
CA LYS A 286 16.41 -25.37 -27.85
C LYS A 286 14.95 -25.79 -27.93
N THR A 287 14.31 -25.97 -26.78
CA THR A 287 12.92 -26.38 -26.64
C THR A 287 12.11 -25.26 -25.97
N PRO A 288 10.77 -25.26 -26.06
CA PRO A 288 9.92 -24.25 -25.41
C PRO A 288 10.15 -24.12 -23.90
N PHE A 289 10.54 -25.22 -23.25
CA PHE A 289 11.02 -25.24 -21.88
C PHE A 289 12.03 -26.39 -21.65
N GLU A 290 12.88 -26.25 -20.65
CA GLU A 290 13.85 -27.24 -20.17
C GLU A 290 13.70 -27.37 -18.64
N ILE A 291 13.75 -28.59 -18.12
CA ILE A 291 13.61 -28.87 -16.69
C ILE A 291 14.91 -29.48 -16.17
N GLU A 292 15.40 -28.93 -15.05
CA GLU A 292 16.54 -29.46 -14.33
C GLU A 292 16.21 -29.47 -12.82
N GLN A 293 16.10 -30.67 -12.25
CA GLN A 293 15.72 -30.87 -10.84
C GLN A 293 14.38 -30.20 -10.49
N ASP A 294 14.41 -29.15 -9.66
CA ASP A 294 13.25 -28.38 -9.21
C ASP A 294 13.09 -27.04 -9.94
N ARG A 295 13.77 -26.88 -11.07
CA ARG A 295 13.79 -25.65 -11.86
C ARG A 295 13.25 -25.89 -13.26
N ILE A 296 12.56 -24.89 -13.77
CA ILE A 296 12.10 -24.81 -15.16
C ILE A 296 12.65 -23.54 -15.79
N THR A 297 13.30 -23.68 -16.94
CA THR A 297 13.68 -22.58 -17.82
C THR A 297 12.77 -22.61 -19.02
N PHE A 298 12.10 -21.49 -19.36
CA PHE A 298 11.15 -21.45 -20.47
C PHE A 298 11.36 -20.22 -21.36
N LEU A 299 11.03 -20.37 -22.64
CA LEU A 299 11.08 -19.28 -23.63
C LEU A 299 9.97 -18.25 -23.38
N CYS A 300 10.31 -17.00 -23.65
CA CYS A 300 9.47 -15.83 -23.49
C CYS A 300 9.63 -14.90 -24.71
N SER A 301 8.74 -13.93 -24.85
CA SER A 301 8.75 -12.99 -25.99
C SER A 301 9.13 -11.56 -25.55
N PRO A 302 10.41 -11.16 -25.61
CA PRO A 302 11.62 -11.97 -25.83
C PRO A 302 12.20 -12.54 -24.53
N GLY A 303 13.12 -13.51 -24.69
CA GLY A 303 14.05 -13.95 -23.65
C GLY A 303 13.72 -15.29 -23.01
N THR A 304 14.33 -15.56 -21.85
CA THR A 304 14.03 -16.73 -21.01
C THR A 304 13.89 -16.35 -19.55
N VAL A 305 13.06 -17.10 -18.83
CA VAL A 305 12.96 -17.05 -17.37
C VAL A 305 13.29 -18.41 -16.81
N GLN A 306 14.13 -18.44 -15.76
CA GLN A 306 14.29 -19.60 -14.92
C GLN A 306 13.49 -19.40 -13.63
N ALA A 307 12.61 -20.34 -13.33
CA ALA A 307 11.76 -20.34 -12.15
C ALA A 307 11.88 -21.65 -11.37
N ARG A 308 11.52 -21.62 -10.10
CA ARG A 308 11.40 -22.81 -9.25
C ARG A 308 10.00 -23.40 -9.36
N LEU A 309 9.91 -24.71 -9.51
CA LEU A 309 8.66 -25.45 -9.48
C LEU A 309 8.06 -25.38 -8.08
N TYR A 310 6.76 -25.07 -7.99
CA TYR A 310 6.05 -25.03 -6.74
C TYR A 310 5.94 -26.44 -6.15
N GLN A 311 6.51 -26.63 -4.96
CA GLN A 311 6.31 -27.83 -4.16
C GLN A 311 5.29 -27.51 -3.07
N PRO A 312 4.19 -28.27 -2.93
CA PRO A 312 3.24 -28.05 -1.86
C PRO A 312 3.95 -28.24 -0.52
N ASN A 313 4.10 -27.17 0.27
CA ASN A 313 4.54 -27.29 1.65
C ASN A 313 3.31 -27.69 2.49
N PRO A 314 3.30 -28.87 3.15
CA PRO A 314 2.18 -29.33 3.96
C PRO A 314 1.73 -28.31 5.02
N GLN A 315 2.65 -27.46 5.51
CA GLN A 315 2.38 -26.47 6.56
C GLN A 315 1.81 -25.13 6.04
N ARG A 316 1.89 -24.85 4.73
CA ARG A 316 1.35 -23.61 4.13
C ARG A 316 -0.05 -23.75 3.56
N VAL A 317 -0.55 -24.97 3.36
CA VAL A 317 -1.89 -25.24 2.81
C VAL A 317 -3.00 -24.69 3.72
N ASP A 318 -2.81 -24.74 5.04
CA ASP A 318 -3.80 -24.27 6.01
C ASP A 318 -3.98 -22.73 6.00
N ALA A 319 -2.93 -21.97 5.65
CA ALA A 319 -2.99 -20.51 5.59
C ALA A 319 -3.81 -19.98 4.39
N PHE A 320 -3.89 -20.75 3.29
CA PHE A 320 -4.67 -20.37 2.10
C PHE A 320 -6.18 -20.48 2.33
N ILE A 321 -6.62 -21.40 3.19
CA ILE A 321 -8.04 -21.64 3.45
C ILE A 321 -8.60 -20.61 4.44
N SER A 322 -7.76 -20.04 5.32
CA SER A 322 -8.21 -19.05 6.31
C SER A 322 -8.26 -17.61 5.79
N ALA A 323 -7.45 -17.25 4.77
CA ALA A 323 -7.39 -15.88 4.23
C ALA A 323 -8.42 -15.60 3.11
N ALA A 324 -9.13 -16.63 2.64
CA ALA A 324 -10.15 -16.55 1.59
C ALA A 324 -11.61 -16.53 2.12
N LYS A 325 -11.80 -16.28 3.43
CA LYS A 325 -13.10 -16.06 4.08
C LYS A 325 -13.18 -14.64 4.62
#